data_AF-A0AAU7I3B8-F1
#
_entry.id   AF-A0AAU7I3B8-F1
#
_cell.length_a   1.000
_cell.length_b   1.000
_cell.length_c   1.000
_cell.angle_alpha   90.00
_cell.angle_beta   90.00
_cell.angle_gamma   90.00
#
_symmetry.space_group_name_H-M   'P 1'
#
loop_
_entity.id
_entity.type
_entity.pdbx_description
1 polymer ?
#
loop_
_entity_poly.entity_id
_entity_poly.type
_entity_poly.pdbx_seq_one_letter_code
_entity_poly.pdbx_strand_id
1 'polypeptide(L)' 'MNISFPDDTYRALLKEANHRDMPMAKLCSELLQTAAKIIEKNKKTENQRGFNDSRDNRK' A
#
# COMPACT_ATOMS: atom_id res chain seq x y z
N MET A 1 -10.42 -12.21 11.88
CA MET A 1 -9.52 -11.08 12.21
C MET A 1 -10.40 -9.95 12.71
N ASN A 2 -10.19 -9.45 13.94
CA ASN A 2 -10.96 -8.32 14.47
C ASN A 2 -10.07 -7.08 14.45
N ILE A 3 -10.48 -6.04 13.73
CA ILE A 3 -9.70 -4.80 13.55
C ILE A 3 -10.57 -3.62 13.95
N SER A 4 -10.00 -2.74 14.77
CA SER A 4 -10.63 -1.50 15.23
C SER A 4 -9.93 -0.31 14.59
N PHE A 5 -10.72 0.67 14.16
CA PHE A 5 -10.23 1.94 13.63
C PHE A 5 -10.58 3.06 14.60
N PRO A 6 -9.79 4.14 14.66
CA PRO A 6 -10.22 5.39 15.27
C PRO A 6 -11.53 5.87 14.63
N ASP A 7 -12.39 6.54 15.40
CA ASP A 7 -13.74 6.96 14.98
C ASP A 7 -13.74 7.72 13.65
N ASP A 8 -12.82 8.66 13.45
CA ASP A 8 -12.72 9.44 12.23
C ASP A 8 -12.40 8.56 11.01
N THR A 9 -11.48 7.60 11.19
CA THR A 9 -11.12 6.65 10.14
C THR A 9 -12.27 5.69 9.85
N TYR A 10 -12.96 5.21 10.88
CA TYR A 10 -14.13 4.36 10.73
C TYR A 10 -15.24 5.06 9.94
N ARG A 11 -15.57 6.31 10.30
CA ARG A 11 -16.59 7.12 9.62
C ARG A 11 -16.24 7.38 8.17
N ALA A 12 -14.98 7.69 7.87
CA ALA A 12 -14.50 7.90 6.51
C ALA A 12 -14.63 6.62 5.66
N LEU A 13 -14.17 5.49 6.19
CA LEU A 13 -14.26 4.20 5.50
C LEU A 13 -15.71 3.78 5.27
N LEU A 14 -16.59 3.99 6.25
CA LEU A 14 -18.01 3.67 6.12
C LEU A 14 -18.70 4.54 5.06
N LYS A 15 -18.40 5.85 5.04
CA LYS A 15 -18.94 6.78 4.04
C LYS A 15 -18.51 6.38 2.63
N GLU A 16 -17.24 6.02 2.45
CA GLU A 16 -16.70 5.60 1.15
C GLU A 16 -17.26 4.26 0.70
N ALA A 17 -17.39 3.30 1.62
CA ALA A 17 -18.00 2.00 1.34
C ALA A 17 -19.45 2.14 0.87
N ASN A 18 -20.23 3.00 1.54
CA ASN A 18 -21.59 3.33 1.14
C ASN A 18 -21.65 4.06 -0.21
N HIS A 19 -20.71 4.99 -0.47
CA HIS A 19 -20.65 5.70 -1.75
C HIS A 19 -20.40 4.75 -2.94
N ARG A 20 -19.62 3.69 -2.72
CA ARG A 20 -19.28 2.67 -3.72
C ARG A 20 -20.23 1.47 -3.76
N ASP A 21 -21.28 1.50 -2.93
CA ASP A 21 -22.23 0.38 -2.75
C ASP A 21 -21.53 -0.97 -2.49
N MET A 22 -20.56 -0.96 -1.56
CA MET A 22 -19.76 -2.15 -1.23
C MET A 22 -19.60 -2.36 0.27
N PRO A 23 -19.40 -3.61 0.73
CA PRO A 23 -19.09 -3.87 2.13
C PRO A 23 -17.77 -3.22 2.55
N MET A 24 -17.74 -2.55 3.71
CA MET A 24 -16.54 -1.92 4.27
C MET A 24 -15.35 -2.89 4.36
N ALA A 25 -15.60 -4.17 4.69
CA ALA A 25 -14.55 -5.19 4.73
C ALA A 25 -13.86 -5.40 3.37
N LYS A 26 -14.62 -5.32 2.27
CA LYS A 26 -14.08 -5.43 0.91
C LYS A 26 -13.25 -4.18 0.56
N LEU A 27 -13.72 -2.98 0.93
CA LEU A 27 -12.97 -1.75 0.75
C LEU A 27 -11.62 -1.80 1.50
N CYS A 28 -11.62 -2.23 2.76
CA CYS A 28 -10.40 -2.42 3.55
C CYS A 28 -9.44 -3.42 2.89
N SER A 29 -9.96 -4.49 2.30
CA SER A 29 -9.13 -5.49 1.60
C SER A 29 -8.46 -4.91 0.35
N GLU A 30 -9.19 -4.12 -0.45
CA GLU A 30 -8.65 -3.45 -1.63
C GLU A 30 -7.59 -2.41 -1.27
N LEU A 31 -7.82 -1.65 -0.20
CA LEU A 31 -6.85 -0.69 0.33
C LEU A 31 -5.56 -1.38 0.77
N LEU A 32 -5.65 -2.49 1.51
CA LEU A 32 -4.50 -3.27 1.95
C LEU A 32 -3.70 -3.83 0.76
N GLN A 33 -4.37 -4.37 -0.24
CA GLN A 33 -3.71 -4.87 -1.46
C GLN A 33 -3.00 -3.75 -2.22
N THR A 34 -3.63 -2.58 -2.32
CA THR A 34 -3.05 -1.42 -3.01
C THR A 34 -1.84 -0.88 -2.24
N ALA A 35 -1.95 -0.73 -0.93
CA ALA A 35 -0.84 -0.32 -0.07
C ALA A 35 0.35 -1.29 -0.16
N ALA A 36 0.09 -2.60 -0.14
CA ALA A 36 1.13 -3.62 -0.28
C ALA A 36 1.89 -3.47 -1.61
N LYS A 37 1.19 -3.27 -2.74
CA LYS A 37 1.81 -3.03 -4.06
C LYS A 37 2.66 -1.77 -4.09
N ILE A 38 2.20 -0.68 -3.47
CA ILE A 38 2.94 0.58 -3.38
C ILE A 38 4.22 0.39 -2.57
N ILE A 39 4.13 -0.26 -1.41
CA ILE A 39 5.28 -0.55 -0.54
C ILE A 39 6.28 -1.46 -1.25
N GLU A 40 5.81 -2.52 -1.93
CA GLU A 40 6.67 -3.42 -2.70
C GLU A 40 7.41 -2.67 -3.83
N LYS A 41 6.71 -1.81 -4.57
CA LYS A 41 7.33 -0.99 -5.61
C LYS A 41 8.38 -0.04 -5.04
N ASN A 42 8.10 0.63 -3.93
CA ASN A 42 9.03 1.55 -3.29
C ASN A 42 10.30 0.83 -2.78
N LYS A 43 10.15 -0.37 -2.19
CA LYS A 43 11.29 -1.22 -1.81
C LYS A 43 12.17 -1.61 -3.00
N LYS A 44 11.58 -1.87 -4.18
CA LYS A 44 12.33 -2.17 -5.40
C LYS A 44 13.13 -0.96 -5.91
N THR A 45 12.57 0.25 -5.82
CA THR A 45 13.28 1.48 -6.23
C THR A 45 14.38 1.92 -5.26
N GLU A 46 14.25 1.66 -3.95
CA GLU A 46 15.31 1.93 -2.98
C GLU A 46 16.53 1.01 -3.22
N ASN A 47 16.28 -0.26 -3.51
CA ASN A 47 17.33 -1.23 -3.86
C ASN A 47 17.96 -1.00 -5.25
N GLN A 48 17.42 -0.10 -6.08
CA GLN A 48 17.99 0.21 -7.41
C GLN A 48 18.92 1.43 -7.43
N ARG A 49 19.02 2.18 -6.32
CA ARG A 49 19.94 3.33 -6.23
C ARG A 49 21.40 2.95 -5.94
N GLY A 50 21.69 1.67 -5.68
CA GLY A 50 23.03 1.20 -5.26
C GLY A 50 23.74 0.22 -6.20
N PHE A 51 23.21 -0.07 -7.40
CA PHE A 51 23.74 -1.15 -8.26
C PHE A 51 24.33 -0.71 -9.61
N ASN A 52 24.63 0.58 -9.82
CA ASN A 52 25.22 1.06 -11.08
C ASN A 52 26.69 1.52 -11.02
N ASP A 53 27.37 1.48 -9.86
CA ASP A 53 28.76 1.98 -9.73
C ASP A 53 29.81 0.88 -9.48
N SER A 54 29.72 -0.29 -10.14
CA SER A 54 30.72 -1.36 -9.93
C SER A 54 31.08 -2.18 -11.18
N ARG A 55 30.98 -1.60 -12.37
CA ARG A 55 31.36 -2.29 -13.62
C ARG A 55 32.38 -1.63 -14.52
N ASP A 56 33.16 -0.66 -14.03
CA ASP A 56 34.30 -0.13 -14.78
C ASP A 56 35.51 0.03 -13.86
N ASN A 57 36.33 -1.02 -13.77
CA ASN A 57 37.79 -0.97 -13.57
C ASN A 57 38.35 -2.40 -13.56
N ARG A 58 38.31 -3.04 -14.73
CA ARG A 58 39.22 -4.13 -15.06
C ARG A 58 39.85 -3.84 -16.42
N LYS A 59 40.95 -3.10 -16.41
CA LYS A 59 42.03 -3.22 -17.39
C LYS A 59 43.29 -2.54 -16.86
#